data_AF-A0AAV5HND8-F1
#
_entry.id   AF-A0AAV5HND8-F1
#
_cell.length_a   1.000
_cell.length_b   1.000
_cell.length_c   1.000
_cell.angle_alpha   90.00
_cell.angle_beta   90.00
_cell.angle_gamma   90.00
#
_symmetry.space_group_name_H-M   'P 1'
#
loop_
_entity.id
_entity.type
_entity.pdbx_description
1 polymer ?
#
loop_
_entity_poly.entity_id
_entity_poly.type
_entity_poly.pdbx_seq_one_letter_code
_entity_poly.pdbx_strand_id
1 'polypeptide(L)'
;MNHGQQSSDGKHDDDAALSDFLASLMDYTPTIPDELVEHYLAKSGFQCPDVRLTRLVAVATQKFVAEVASDALQHCKARQGAVVKDKREKQQKDKRLILTMEDLSKALRECGVNVKHQEYFADSPSTGMDPASREDQ
;
A
#
# COMPACT_ATOMS: atom_id res chain seq x y z
N MET A 1 52.09 6.76 -7.88
CA MET A 1 50.90 5.99 -8.29
C MET A 1 50.48 5.11 -7.14
N ASN A 2 49.25 5.22 -6.62
CA ASN A 2 48.39 4.08 -6.20
C ASN A 2 47.25 4.59 -5.30
N HIS A 3 46.11 4.98 -5.88
CA HIS A 3 44.82 5.01 -5.20
C HIS A 3 43.71 4.94 -6.26
N GLY A 4 43.11 3.76 -6.43
CA GLY A 4 42.03 3.56 -7.39
C GLY A 4 41.37 2.20 -7.36
N GLN A 5 41.35 1.48 -6.23
CA GLN A 5 40.79 0.12 -6.20
C GLN A 5 40.11 -0.23 -4.88
N GLN A 6 38.98 0.44 -4.61
CA GLN A 6 38.14 0.08 -3.46
C GLN A 6 36.63 0.22 -3.72
N SER A 7 36.19 0.22 -4.99
CA SER A 7 34.76 0.40 -5.34
C SER A 7 34.15 -0.80 -6.09
N SER A 8 34.87 -1.92 -6.26
CA SER A 8 34.34 -3.11 -6.96
C SER A 8 33.86 -4.25 -6.06
N ASP A 9 34.20 -4.26 -4.77
CA ASP A 9 33.91 -5.39 -3.87
C ASP A 9 32.40 -5.48 -3.54
N GLY A 10 31.78 -4.37 -3.12
CA GLY A 10 30.36 -4.36 -2.73
C GLY A 10 29.36 -4.67 -3.85
N LYS A 11 29.71 -4.40 -5.12
CA LYS A 11 28.87 -4.78 -6.27
C LYS A 11 28.80 -6.29 -6.47
N HIS A 12 29.88 -7.00 -6.13
CA HIS A 12 29.94 -8.45 -6.31
C HIS A 12 29.13 -9.17 -5.23
N ASP A 13 29.10 -8.63 -4.01
CA ASP A 13 28.28 -9.15 -2.92
C ASP A 13 26.77 -8.97 -3.17
N ASP A 14 26.34 -7.84 -3.73
CA ASP A 14 24.93 -7.60 -4.07
C ASP A 14 24.42 -8.54 -5.17
N ASP A 15 25.23 -8.77 -6.22
CA ASP A 15 24.88 -9.70 -7.30
C ASP A 15 24.80 -11.16 -6.80
N ALA A 16 25.70 -11.55 -5.89
CA ALA A 16 25.66 -12.87 -5.24
C ALA A 16 24.39 -13.01 -4.38
N ALA A 17 24.09 -12.01 -3.56
CA ALA A 17 22.89 -12.01 -2.71
C ALA A 17 21.60 -12.04 -3.54
N LEU A 18 21.55 -11.33 -4.67
CA LEU A 18 20.41 -11.35 -5.59
C LEU A 18 20.24 -12.73 -6.23
N SER A 19 21.33 -13.36 -6.66
CA SER A 19 21.31 -14.71 -7.25
C SER A 19 20.78 -15.74 -6.25
N ASP A 20 21.26 -15.70 -5.01
CA ASP A 20 20.82 -16.58 -3.93
C ASP A 20 19.34 -16.34 -3.59
N PHE A 21 18.91 -15.08 -3.57
CA PHE A 21 17.50 -14.73 -3.37
C PHE A 21 16.62 -15.30 -4.49
N LEU A 22 16.98 -15.12 -5.75
CA LEU A 22 16.23 -15.68 -6.89
C LEU A 22 16.22 -17.21 -6.86
N ALA A 23 17.33 -17.84 -6.48
CA ALA A 23 17.39 -19.29 -6.30
C ALA A 23 16.39 -19.76 -5.22
N SER A 24 16.28 -19.05 -4.10
CA SER A 24 15.33 -19.37 -3.04
C SER A 24 13.86 -19.31 -3.48
N LEU A 25 13.53 -18.53 -4.52
CA LEU A 25 12.17 -18.43 -5.06
C LEU A 25 11.71 -19.70 -5.79
N MET A 26 12.63 -20.60 -6.16
CA MET A 26 12.25 -21.90 -6.75
C MET A 26 11.45 -22.78 -5.79
N ASP A 27 11.73 -22.70 -4.50
CA ASP A 27 11.10 -23.53 -3.47
C ASP A 27 10.09 -22.76 -2.63
N TYR A 28 10.01 -21.43 -2.80
CA TYR A 28 9.04 -20.59 -2.11
C TYR A 28 7.70 -20.56 -2.84
N THR A 29 6.59 -20.69 -2.10
CA THR A 29 5.23 -20.49 -2.62
C THR A 29 4.65 -19.20 -2.04
N PRO A 30 4.55 -18.11 -2.83
CA PRO A 30 3.98 -16.86 -2.36
C PRO A 30 2.48 -16.98 -2.06
N THR A 31 1.96 -16.11 -1.19
CA THR A 31 0.51 -15.96 -0.94
C THR A 31 -0.32 -15.61 -2.20
N ILE A 32 0.28 -14.91 -3.17
CA ILE A 32 -0.34 -14.59 -4.45
C ILE A 32 0.00 -15.76 -5.38
N PRO A 33 -0.99 -16.48 -5.93
CA PRO A 33 -0.76 -17.64 -6.79
C PRO A 33 -0.01 -17.30 -8.09
N ASP A 34 0.79 -18.24 -8.56
CA ASP A 34 1.61 -18.10 -9.78
C ASP A 34 0.71 -17.81 -11.00
N GLU A 35 -0.44 -18.48 -11.12
CA GLU A 35 -1.38 -18.31 -12.25
C GLU A 35 -1.96 -16.89 -12.32
N LEU A 36 -2.17 -16.25 -11.17
CA LEU A 36 -2.68 -14.88 -11.13
C LEU A 36 -1.62 -13.91 -11.65
N VAL A 37 -0.37 -14.11 -11.25
CA VAL A 37 0.74 -13.28 -11.71
C VAL A 37 0.97 -13.49 -13.20
N GLU A 38 0.98 -14.73 -13.67
CA GLU A 38 1.11 -15.07 -15.10
C GLU A 38 0.01 -14.41 -15.93
N HIS A 39 -1.24 -14.43 -15.46
CA HIS A 39 -2.34 -13.74 -16.14
C HIS A 39 -2.07 -12.22 -16.29
N TYR A 40 -1.62 -11.53 -15.23
CA TYR A 40 -1.34 -10.09 -15.31
C TYR A 40 -0.08 -9.75 -16.10
N LEU A 41 0.95 -10.61 -16.03
CA LEU A 41 2.14 -10.48 -16.87
C LEU A 41 1.79 -10.63 -18.35
N ALA A 42 1.03 -11.68 -18.70
CA ALA A 42 0.57 -11.91 -20.07
C ALA A 42 -0.30 -10.75 -20.58
N LYS A 43 -1.21 -10.24 -19.73
CA LYS A 43 -2.02 -9.04 -20.04
C LYS A 43 -1.16 -7.80 -20.31
N SER A 44 0.00 -7.71 -19.69
CA SER A 44 0.97 -6.62 -19.90
C SER A 44 1.90 -6.88 -21.10
N GLY A 45 1.75 -8.01 -21.79
CA GLY A 45 2.58 -8.41 -22.93
C GLY A 45 3.89 -9.10 -22.55
N PHE A 46 4.03 -9.56 -21.29
CA PHE A 46 5.22 -10.26 -20.81
C PHE A 46 4.90 -11.73 -20.55
N GLN A 47 5.68 -12.63 -21.16
CA GLN A 47 5.62 -14.07 -20.89
C GLN A 47 7.03 -14.56 -20.64
N CYS A 48 7.25 -15.24 -19.52
CA CYS A 48 8.53 -15.82 -19.16
C CYS A 48 8.31 -17.22 -18.60
N PRO A 49 9.03 -18.25 -19.08
CA PRO A 49 8.94 -19.59 -18.53
C PRO A 49 9.65 -19.74 -17.18
N ASP A 50 10.41 -18.73 -16.73
CA ASP A 50 11.13 -18.77 -15.45
C ASP A 50 10.19 -18.42 -14.30
N VAL A 51 9.76 -19.44 -13.56
CA VAL A 51 8.87 -19.31 -12.39
C VAL A 51 9.44 -18.39 -11.31
N ARG A 52 10.77 -18.23 -11.21
CA ARG A 52 11.39 -17.33 -10.23
C ARG A 52 10.99 -15.88 -10.49
N LEU A 53 10.85 -15.49 -11.76
CA LEU A 53 10.43 -14.14 -12.11
C LEU A 53 8.94 -13.92 -11.82
N THR A 54 8.10 -14.92 -12.07
CA THR A 54 6.69 -14.90 -11.65
C THR A 54 6.59 -14.71 -10.13
N ARG A 55 7.33 -15.50 -9.36
CA ARG A 55 7.31 -15.42 -7.89
C ARG A 55 7.97 -14.16 -7.34
N LEU A 56 8.99 -13.63 -8.02
CA LEU A 56 9.58 -12.35 -7.68
C LEU A 56 8.53 -11.23 -7.76
N VAL A 57 7.76 -11.19 -8.85
CA VAL A 57 6.67 -10.22 -9.01
C VAL A 57 5.60 -10.43 -7.94
N ALA A 58 5.27 -11.68 -7.59
CA ALA A 58 4.35 -12.00 -6.51
C ALA A 58 4.82 -11.42 -5.16
N VAL A 59 6.08 -11.68 -4.78
CA VAL A 59 6.67 -11.22 -3.53
C VAL A 59 6.80 -9.69 -3.50
N ALA A 60 7.23 -9.08 -4.60
CA ALA A 60 7.30 -7.62 -4.70
C ALA A 60 5.92 -6.97 -4.53
N THR A 61 4.89 -7.56 -5.13
CA THR A 61 3.49 -7.09 -4.98
C THR A 61 3.01 -7.25 -3.54
N GLN A 62 3.30 -8.37 -2.89
CA GLN A 62 2.98 -8.59 -1.47
C GLN A 62 3.66 -7.59 -0.57
N LYS A 63 4.97 -7.35 -0.78
CA LYS A 63 5.73 -6.35 -0.03
C LYS A 63 5.09 -4.97 -0.19
N PHE A 64 4.78 -4.56 -1.42
CA PHE A 64 4.14 -3.28 -1.69
C PHE A 64 2.81 -3.12 -0.95
N VAL A 65 1.92 -4.12 -1.03
CA VAL A 65 0.63 -4.09 -0.32
C VAL A 65 0.83 -4.06 1.20
N ALA A 66 1.81 -4.81 1.72
CA ALA A 66 2.12 -4.84 3.14
C ALA A 66 2.66 -3.50 3.65
N GLU A 67 3.46 -2.79 2.85
CA GLU A 67 3.94 -1.44 3.18
C GLU A 67 2.77 -0.45 3.24
N VAL A 68 1.92 -0.41 2.21
CA VAL A 68 0.72 0.46 2.21
C VAL A 68 -0.20 0.16 3.41
N ALA A 69 -0.41 -1.12 3.73
CA ALA A 69 -1.23 -1.52 4.88
C ALA A 69 -0.58 -1.11 6.22
N SER A 70 0.74 -1.19 6.31
CA SER A 70 1.50 -0.78 7.50
C SER A 70 1.41 0.73 7.72
N ASP A 71 1.51 1.53 6.67
CA ASP A 71 1.41 2.99 6.75
C ASP A 71 -0.02 3.42 7.09
N ALA A 72 -1.03 2.78 6.47
CA ALA A 72 -2.43 3.00 6.83
C ALA A 72 -2.70 2.64 8.31
N LEU A 73 -2.10 1.57 8.82
CA LEU A 73 -2.19 1.20 10.23
C LEU A 73 -1.58 2.26 11.16
N GLN A 74 -0.46 2.87 10.76
CA GLN A 74 0.15 3.98 11.51
C GLN A 74 -0.78 5.19 11.56
N HIS A 75 -1.38 5.58 10.44
CA HIS A 75 -2.37 6.66 10.39
C HIS A 75 -3.60 6.35 11.27
N CYS A 76 -4.10 5.11 11.24
CA CYS A 76 -5.22 4.68 12.08
C CYS A 76 -4.89 4.85 13.57
N LYS A 77 -3.69 4.42 14.01
CA LYS A 77 -3.24 4.54 15.40
C LYS A 77 -3.07 6.01 15.81
N ALA A 78 -2.48 6.84 14.95
CA ALA A 78 -2.30 8.26 15.22
C ALA A 78 -3.64 8.98 15.40
N ARG A 79 -4.63 8.69 14.55
CA ARG A 79 -5.99 9.25 14.67
C ARG A 79 -6.66 8.84 15.98
N GLN A 80 -6.63 7.55 16.34
CA GLN A 80 -7.23 7.09 17.60
C GLN A 80 -6.53 7.65 18.84
N GLY A 81 -5.22 7.93 18.77
CA GLY A 81 -4.46 8.56 19.85
C GLY A 81 -4.86 10.02 20.10
N ALA A 82 -5.21 10.77 19.05
CA ALA A 82 -5.63 12.17 19.14
C ALA A 82 -6.98 12.34 19.85
N VAL A 83 -7.93 11.43 19.62
CA VAL A 83 -9.29 11.49 20.19
C VAL A 83 -9.31 11.21 21.72
N VAL A 84 -8.28 10.58 22.27
CA VAL A 84 -8.28 10.07 23.66
C VAL A 84 -7.82 11.11 24.69
N LYS A 85 -7.34 12.29 24.28
CA LYS A 85 -6.85 13.31 25.24
C LYS A 85 -7.96 13.97 26.07
N ASP A 86 -9.22 13.98 25.60
CA ASP A 86 -10.33 14.70 26.26
C ASP A 86 -11.24 13.85 27.17
N LYS A 87 -11.18 12.51 27.13
CA LYS A 87 -12.09 11.64 27.92
C LYS A 87 -11.40 10.40 28.47
N ARG A 88 -10.29 10.59 29.19
CA ARG A 88 -9.70 9.54 30.04
C ARG A 88 -10.69 9.23 31.16
N GLU A 89 -11.45 8.14 31.04
CA GLU A 89 -11.79 7.26 32.18
C GLU A 89 -12.78 6.13 31.83
N LYS A 90 -13.55 6.17 30.72
CA LYS A 90 -14.63 5.18 30.49
C LYS A 90 -14.52 4.21 29.30
N GLN A 91 -13.54 4.32 28.40
CA GLN A 91 -13.53 3.54 27.14
C GLN A 91 -12.22 2.78 26.88
N GLN A 92 -11.75 2.00 27.85
CA GLN A 92 -10.54 1.19 27.67
C GLN A 92 -10.79 -0.14 26.94
N LYS A 93 -12.05 -0.58 26.77
CA LYS A 93 -12.34 -1.97 26.44
C LYS A 93 -12.56 -2.33 24.96
N ASP A 94 -12.67 -1.37 24.04
CA ASP A 94 -12.94 -1.67 22.61
C ASP A 94 -12.22 -0.74 21.63
N LYS A 95 -10.88 -0.69 21.67
CA LYS A 95 -10.10 -0.01 20.62
C LYS A 95 -9.79 -0.96 19.47
N ARG A 96 -10.83 -1.42 18.79
CA ARG A 96 -10.68 -2.16 17.55
C ARG A 96 -10.06 -1.22 16.50
N LEU A 97 -8.95 -1.64 15.89
CA LEU A 97 -8.37 -0.93 14.75
C LEU A 97 -9.20 -1.28 13.51
N ILE A 98 -9.64 -0.26 12.78
CA ILE A 98 -10.46 -0.39 11.57
C ILE A 98 -9.73 0.40 10.48
N LEU A 99 -9.45 -0.26 9.35
CA LEU A 99 -8.92 0.40 8.17
C LEU A 99 -10.02 1.28 7.56
N THR A 100 -9.79 2.59 7.50
CA THR A 100 -10.73 3.55 6.91
C THR A 100 -10.17 4.15 5.62
N MET A 101 -11.05 4.74 4.81
CA MET A 101 -10.65 5.47 3.61
C MET A 101 -9.74 6.66 3.92
N GLU A 102 -9.88 7.27 5.10
CA GLU A 102 -9.02 8.39 5.52
C GLU A 102 -7.57 7.93 5.72
N ASP A 103 -7.36 6.78 6.38
CA ASP A 103 -6.02 6.23 6.61
C ASP A 103 -5.38 5.74 5.32
N LEU A 104 -6.17 5.01 4.53
CA LEU A 104 -5.72 4.45 3.27
C LEU A 104 -5.37 5.55 2.25
N SER A 105 -6.18 6.61 2.16
CA SER A 105 -5.91 7.72 1.23
C SER A 105 -4.65 8.49 1.61
N LYS A 106 -4.31 8.56 2.90
CA LYS A 106 -3.05 9.16 3.36
C LYS A 106 -1.86 8.30 2.98
N ALA A 107 -1.90 7.00 3.28
CA ALA A 107 -0.84 6.04 2.92
C ALA A 107 -0.58 6.01 1.40
N LEU A 108 -1.65 5.92 0.60
CA LEU A 108 -1.55 5.89 -0.87
C LEU A 108 -0.97 7.19 -1.47
N ARG A 109 -1.17 8.33 -0.81
CA ARG A 109 -0.64 9.62 -1.27
C ARG A 109 0.88 9.65 -1.24
N GLU A 110 1.50 8.95 -0.29
CA GLU A 110 2.97 8.80 -0.22
C GLU A 110 3.52 8.01 -1.42
N CYS A 111 2.71 7.09 -1.96
CA CYS A 111 3.00 6.38 -3.21
C CYS A 111 2.57 7.14 -4.49
N GLY A 112 2.12 8.39 -4.37
CA GLY A 112 1.67 9.20 -5.51
C GLY A 112 0.24 8.90 -6.01
N VAL A 113 -0.53 8.07 -5.30
CA VAL A 113 -1.91 7.72 -5.65
C VAL A 113 -2.87 8.62 -4.88
N ASN A 114 -3.66 9.41 -5.61
CA ASN A 114 -4.62 10.32 -4.99
C ASN A 114 -6.06 9.76 -5.04
N VAL A 115 -6.55 9.33 -3.89
CA VAL A 115 -7.92 8.85 -3.72
C VAL A 115 -8.82 10.00 -3.24
N LYS A 116 -9.79 10.41 -4.07
CA LYS A 116 -10.82 11.40 -3.71
C LYS A 116 -12.15 10.68 -3.50
N HIS A 117 -12.44 10.34 -2.26
CA HIS A 117 -13.76 9.86 -1.87
C HIS A 117 -14.57 11.03 -1.32
N GLN A 118 -15.70 11.36 -1.95
CA GLN A 118 -16.64 12.34 -1.40
C GLN A 118 -17.38 11.72 -0.23
N GLU A 119 -17.56 12.45 0.87
CA GLU A 119 -18.32 11.94 2.02
C GLU A 119 -19.80 11.74 1.70
N TYR A 120 -20.33 12.56 0.78
CA TYR A 120 -21.73 12.55 0.36
C TYR A 120 -21.83 12.95 -1.11
N PHE A 121 -22.85 12.45 -1.80
CA PHE A 121 -23.30 12.99 -3.09
C PHE A 121 -24.67 13.63 -2.86
N ALA A 122 -24.87 14.82 -3.42
CA ALA A 122 -26.17 15.47 -3.42
C ALA A 122 -26.96 14.97 -4.64
N ASP A 123 -28.13 14.38 -4.42
CA ASP A 123 -29.02 13.92 -5.51
C ASP A 123 -29.59 15.09 -6.33
N SER A 124 -29.53 16.30 -5.77
CA SER A 124 -29.93 17.53 -6.45
C SER A 124 -29.13 18.73 -5.95
N PRO A 125 -28.90 19.77 -6.78
CA PRO A 125 -28.16 20.97 -6.40
C PRO A 125 -28.83 21.79 -5.29
N SER A 126 -30.10 21.50 -4.96
CA SER A 126 -30.84 22.13 -3.85
C SER A 126 -30.77 21.35 -2.53
N THR A 127 -30.08 20.21 -2.50
CA THR A 127 -29.87 19.41 -1.29
C THR A 127 -29.00 20.19 -0.31
N GLY A 128 -29.53 20.52 0.87
CA GLY A 128 -28.83 21.33 1.88
C GLY A 128 -29.03 22.84 1.75
N MET A 129 -29.83 23.33 0.79
CA MET A 129 -30.28 24.72 0.80
C MET A 129 -31.42 24.93 1.80
N ASP A 130 -31.32 26.00 2.60
CA ASP A 130 -32.35 26.42 3.53
C ASP A 130 -33.68 26.64 2.77
N PRO A 131 -34.82 26.13 3.29
CA PRO A 131 -36.11 26.30 2.63
C PRO A 131 -36.52 27.77 2.50
N ALA A 132 -35.93 28.66 3.32
CA ALA A 132 -36.16 30.11 3.28
C ALA A 132 -35.56 30.82 2.04
N SER A 133 -34.72 30.15 1.24
CA SER A 133 -34.17 30.70 -0.01
C SER A 133 -34.98 30.33 -1.25
N ARG A 134 -36.10 29.58 -1.08
CA ARG A 134 -36.93 29.10 -2.19
C ARG A 134 -38.02 30.08 -2.64
N GLU A 135 -38.18 31.21 -1.97
CA GLU A 135 -39.30 32.14 -2.21
C GLU A 135 -38.98 33.32 -3.14
N ASP A 136 -37.73 33.47 -3.62
CA ASP A 136 -37.34 34.61 -4.49
C ASP A 136 -36.86 34.19 -5.90
N GLN A 137 -37.60 33.29 -6.57
CA GLN A 137 -37.42 33.06 -8.01
C GLN A 137 -38.73 32.85 -8.75
#